data_AF-A0A4Q8LFJ4-F1
#
_entry.id   AF-A0A4Q8LFJ4-F1
#
_cell.length_a   1.000
_cell.length_b   1.000
_cell.length_c   1.000
_cell.angle_alpha   90.00
_cell.angle_beta   90.00
_cell.angle_gamma   90.00
#
_symmetry.space_group_name_H-M   'P 1'
#
loop_
_entity.id
_entity.type
_entity.pdbx_description
1 polymer ?
#
loop_
_entity_poly.entity_id
_entity_poly.type
_entity_poly.pdbx_seq_one_letter_code
_entity_poly.pdbx_strand_id
1 'polypeptide(L)'
;MNLDPNNAIARVDTSRILMALPFRPYGDIRYYINAIALQPAGDDGVLVMATDGYAAICLRDIGGRADRPMLIPVGKEQKAALKRGTHLLVSPEGMTWISDDSGFPLWVSTVPLIEGKFPDLRSVAGDVESYRPGLVGGFNPNLLDQVRQAHAYGPKPSAVRFFHRPENAALTLFTLDGSGFGLVMGMTDDVVSSSPSGIPAYFRSQAAEAST
;
A
#
# COMPACT_ATOMS: atom_id res chain seq x y z
N MET A 1 7.23 22.26 -23.36
CA MET A 1 7.29 21.20 -22.34
C MET A 1 7.55 19.89 -23.07
N ASN A 2 8.63 19.17 -22.74
CA ASN A 2 8.96 17.91 -23.40
C ASN A 2 8.47 16.74 -22.55
N LEU A 3 7.27 16.22 -22.84
CA LEU A 3 6.72 15.02 -22.21
C LEU A 3 7.20 13.77 -22.95
N ASP A 4 8.51 13.62 -23.07
CA ASP A 4 9.12 12.44 -23.68
C ASP A 4 9.33 11.38 -22.58
N PRO A 5 8.66 10.21 -22.66
CA PRO A 5 8.86 9.11 -21.73
C PRO A 5 10.33 8.68 -21.57
N ASN A 6 11.17 8.91 -22.58
CA ASN A 6 12.58 8.56 -22.53
C ASN A 6 13.38 9.46 -21.58
N ASN A 7 12.94 10.72 -21.39
CA ASN A 7 13.58 11.69 -20.51
C ASN A 7 13.02 11.67 -19.07
N ALA A 8 12.09 10.77 -18.77
CA ALA A 8 11.53 10.67 -17.42
C ALA A 8 12.55 10.09 -16.43
N ILE A 9 12.74 10.79 -15.30
CA ILE A 9 13.59 10.38 -14.17
C ILE A 9 12.91 9.37 -13.24
N ALA A 10 11.61 9.15 -13.45
CA ALA A 10 10.92 7.99 -12.92
C ALA A 10 9.82 7.53 -13.87
N ARG A 11 9.60 6.22 -13.88
CA ARG A 11 8.53 5.54 -14.62
C ARG A 11 8.07 4.38 -13.74
N VAL A 12 6.76 4.28 -13.53
CA VAL A 12 6.16 3.24 -12.70
C VAL A 12 4.82 2.81 -13.29
N ASP A 13 4.53 1.52 -13.21
CA ASP A 13 3.27 0.94 -13.60
C ASP A 13 2.10 1.53 -12.78
N THR A 14 1.06 2.00 -13.45
CA THR A 14 -0.10 2.64 -12.82
C THR A 14 -0.86 1.70 -11.89
N SER A 15 -0.83 0.38 -12.12
CA SER A 15 -1.44 -0.61 -11.22
C SER A 15 -0.79 -0.54 -9.83
N ARG A 16 0.52 -0.32 -9.74
CA ARG A 16 1.24 -0.21 -8.47
C ARG A 16 0.84 1.06 -7.72
N ILE A 17 0.62 2.16 -8.43
CA ILE A 17 0.05 3.38 -7.85
C ILE A 17 -1.37 3.13 -7.35
N LEU A 18 -2.23 2.49 -8.15
CA LEU A 18 -3.62 2.16 -7.77
C LEU A 18 -3.69 1.24 -6.56
N MET A 19 -2.79 0.27 -6.45
CA MET A 19 -2.66 -0.61 -5.27
C MET A 19 -2.23 0.17 -4.02
N ALA A 20 -1.40 1.21 -4.17
CA ALA A 20 -0.90 2.02 -3.05
C ALA A 20 -1.90 3.09 -2.56
N LEU A 21 -2.76 3.61 -3.45
CA LEU A 21 -3.71 4.68 -3.13
C LEU A 21 -4.60 4.47 -1.88
N PRO A 22 -5.13 3.27 -1.58
CA PRO A 22 -5.96 3.06 -0.39
C PRO A 22 -5.23 3.35 0.93
N PHE A 23 -3.90 3.24 0.94
CA PHE A 23 -3.05 3.44 2.13
C PHE A 23 -2.55 4.89 2.25
N ARG A 24 -2.98 5.80 1.38
CA ARG A 24 -2.53 7.19 1.36
C ARG A 24 -3.63 8.12 1.92
N PRO A 25 -3.43 8.80 3.05
CA PRO A 25 -4.44 9.69 3.63
C PRO A 25 -4.62 10.95 2.77
N TYR A 26 -5.74 11.66 2.95
CA TYR A 26 -6.05 12.93 2.26
C TYR A 26 -6.08 14.06 3.27
N GLY A 27 -5.17 15.03 3.13
CA GLY A 27 -5.13 16.21 3.98
C GLY A 27 -4.61 15.92 5.39
N ASP A 28 -3.76 14.90 5.56
CA ASP A 28 -3.07 14.65 6.83
C ASP A 28 -2.06 15.77 7.11
N ILE A 29 -1.91 16.15 8.38
CA ILE A 29 -0.95 17.17 8.82
C ILE A 29 0.49 16.77 8.55
N ARG A 30 0.78 15.46 8.53
CA ARG A 30 2.07 14.89 8.13
C ARG A 30 2.15 14.95 6.61
N TYR A 31 2.47 16.12 6.09
CA TYR A 31 2.38 16.41 4.65
C TYR A 31 3.05 15.36 3.74
N TYR A 32 4.16 14.75 4.18
CA TYR A 32 4.89 13.72 3.43
C TYR A 32 4.14 12.39 3.22
N ILE A 33 3.19 12.03 4.10
CA ILE A 33 2.39 10.79 3.89
C ILE A 33 1.19 11.00 2.97
N ASN A 34 0.85 12.25 2.61
CA ASN A 34 -0.16 12.52 1.58
C ASN A 34 0.32 12.17 0.16
N ALA A 35 1.56 11.71 0.00
CA ALA A 35 2.14 11.28 -1.28
C ALA A 35 2.23 9.75 -1.39
N ILE A 36 2.37 9.29 -2.63
CA ILE A 36 2.93 7.98 -2.95
C ILE A 36 4.45 8.14 -3.04
N ALA A 37 5.20 7.37 -2.27
CA ALA A 37 6.64 7.40 -2.31
C ALA A 37 7.18 6.44 -3.37
N LEU A 38 8.06 6.94 -4.23
CA LEU A 38 8.89 6.12 -5.11
C LEU A 38 10.32 6.07 -4.56
N GLN A 39 10.92 4.89 -4.52
CA GLN A 39 12.33 4.72 -4.19
C GLN A 39 13.00 3.75 -5.19
N PRO A 40 14.23 4.04 -5.65
CA PRO A 40 14.99 3.08 -6.44
C PRO A 40 15.14 1.76 -5.67
N ALA A 41 14.90 0.61 -6.31
CA ALA A 41 14.88 -0.69 -5.63
C ALA A 41 16.24 -1.43 -5.64
N GLY A 42 17.36 -0.69 -5.73
CA GLY A 42 18.70 -1.27 -5.89
C GLY A 42 19.01 -1.56 -7.35
N ASP A 43 19.35 -2.82 -7.66
CA ASP A 43 19.84 -3.22 -9.00
C ASP A 43 18.78 -3.09 -10.11
N ASP A 44 17.50 -3.24 -9.78
CA ASP A 44 16.39 -3.12 -10.74
C ASP A 44 15.05 -2.77 -10.08
N GLY A 45 14.24 -2.00 -10.81
CA GLY A 45 12.89 -1.65 -10.43
C GLY A 45 12.74 -0.40 -9.55
N VAL A 46 11.52 -0.18 -9.09
CA VAL A 46 11.15 0.89 -8.16
C VAL A 46 10.23 0.35 -7.08
N LEU A 47 10.45 0.79 -5.85
CA LEU A 47 9.55 0.56 -4.73
C LEU A 47 8.47 1.65 -4.72
N VAL A 48 7.22 1.23 -4.62
CA VAL A 48 6.04 2.08 -4.51
C VAL A 48 5.45 1.91 -3.12
N MET A 49 5.42 2.99 -2.35
CA MET A 49 5.00 2.94 -0.96
C MET A 49 3.93 3.97 -0.62
N ALA A 50 3.06 3.60 0.31
CA ALA A 50 2.06 4.48 0.89
C ALA A 50 1.77 4.06 2.34
N THR A 51 1.40 5.02 3.19
CA THR A 51 0.98 4.77 4.57
C THR A 51 0.08 5.89 5.10
N ASP A 52 -0.87 5.54 5.96
CA ASP A 52 -1.69 6.49 6.73
C ASP A 52 -1.32 6.52 8.22
N GLY A 53 -0.32 5.74 8.61
CA GLY A 53 0.12 5.52 9.99
C GLY A 53 -0.57 4.35 10.70
N TYR A 54 -1.66 3.81 10.17
CA TYR A 54 -2.35 2.61 10.69
C TYR A 54 -2.19 1.41 9.76
N ALA A 55 -2.04 1.67 8.47
CA ALA A 55 -1.68 0.69 7.48
C ALA A 55 -0.62 1.25 6.54
N ALA A 56 0.12 0.34 5.92
CA ALA A 56 1.16 0.67 4.95
C ALA A 56 1.27 -0.40 3.89
N ILE A 57 1.82 -0.03 2.73
CA ILE A 57 2.12 -0.96 1.66
C ILE A 57 3.44 -0.59 1.01
N CYS A 58 4.22 -1.60 0.62
CA CYS A 58 5.46 -1.49 -0.13
C CYS A 58 5.43 -2.51 -1.26
N LEU A 59 5.32 -2.00 -2.49
CA LEU A 59 5.22 -2.79 -3.70
C LEU A 59 6.48 -2.64 -4.53
N ARG A 60 6.88 -3.70 -5.22
CA ARG A 60 7.94 -3.66 -6.20
C ARG A 60 7.34 -3.60 -7.60
N ASP A 61 7.78 -2.62 -8.38
CA ASP A 61 7.62 -2.60 -9.82
C ASP A 61 8.96 -2.95 -10.46
N ILE A 62 9.06 -4.16 -11.01
CA ILE A 62 10.29 -4.68 -11.64
C ILE A 62 10.59 -3.95 -12.95
N GLY A 63 9.55 -3.53 -13.70
CA GLY A 63 9.71 -2.83 -14.97
C GLY A 63 9.88 -1.31 -14.83
N GLY A 64 9.64 -0.78 -13.64
CA GLY A 64 9.78 0.63 -13.34
C GLY A 64 11.23 1.04 -13.08
N ARG A 65 11.44 2.36 -13.00
CA ARG A 65 12.71 2.97 -12.64
C ARG A 65 12.48 4.27 -11.89
N ALA A 66 13.41 4.63 -11.03
CA ALA A 66 13.49 5.96 -10.44
C ALA A 66 14.96 6.29 -10.22
N ASP A 67 15.39 7.50 -10.58
CA ASP A 67 16.78 7.93 -10.41
C ASP A 67 17.09 8.27 -8.94
N ARG A 68 16.06 8.65 -8.18
CA ARG A 68 16.16 9.05 -6.77
C ARG A 68 14.83 8.88 -6.04
N PRO A 69 14.85 8.84 -4.69
CA PRO A 69 13.62 8.92 -3.90
C PRO A 69 12.80 10.17 -4.22
N MET A 70 11.48 10.02 -4.30
CA MET A 70 10.54 11.12 -4.54
C MET A 70 9.16 10.84 -3.94
N LEU A 71 8.46 11.91 -3.58
CA LEU A 71 7.10 11.86 -3.03
C LEU A 71 6.13 12.47 -4.04
N ILE A 72 5.29 11.64 -4.62
CA ILE A 72 4.39 12.02 -5.72
C ILE A 72 3.01 12.35 -5.15
N PRO A 73 2.52 13.59 -5.31
CA PRO A 73 1.14 13.91 -4.97
C PRO A 73 0.20 13.25 -5.98
N VAL A 74 -0.62 12.32 -5.51
CA VAL A 74 -1.63 11.64 -6.34
C VAL A 74 -3.00 11.79 -5.68
N GLY A 75 -3.81 12.73 -6.17
CA GLY A 75 -5.16 13.02 -5.68
C GLY A 75 -6.25 12.10 -6.23
N LYS A 76 -7.51 12.50 -6.02
CA LYS A 76 -8.69 11.74 -6.46
C LYS A 76 -8.93 11.89 -7.97
N GLU A 77 -8.58 13.05 -8.49
CA GLU A 77 -8.75 13.48 -9.88
C GLU A 77 -7.92 12.65 -10.87
N GLN A 78 -6.79 12.09 -10.43
CA GLN A 78 -5.92 11.24 -11.25
C GLN A 78 -6.42 9.80 -11.35
N LYS A 79 -7.37 9.37 -10.50
CA LYS A 79 -7.78 7.96 -10.40
C LYS A 79 -8.33 7.41 -11.72
N ALA A 80 -9.07 8.22 -12.47
CA ALA A 80 -9.59 7.82 -13.79
C ALA A 80 -8.47 7.67 -14.83
N ALA A 81 -7.49 8.57 -14.83
CA ALA A 81 -6.32 8.49 -15.71
C ALA A 81 -5.45 7.29 -15.36
N LEU A 82 -5.18 7.03 -14.07
CA LEU A 82 -4.41 5.88 -13.60
C LEU A 82 -5.02 4.54 -14.05
N LYS A 83 -6.34 4.41 -14.04
CA LYS A 83 -7.02 3.19 -14.50
C LYS A 83 -6.91 2.94 -16.00
N ARG A 84 -6.72 4.00 -16.79
CA ARG A 84 -6.64 3.93 -18.26
C ARG A 84 -5.20 3.94 -18.77
N GLY A 85 -4.29 4.54 -18.00
CA GLY A 85 -2.88 4.64 -18.33
C GLY A 85 -2.13 3.41 -17.88
N THR A 86 -0.95 3.25 -18.45
CA THR A 86 -0.03 2.15 -18.15
C THR A 86 1.11 2.65 -17.27
N HIS A 87 1.56 3.89 -17.48
CA HIS A 87 2.70 4.44 -16.76
C HIS A 87 2.37 5.77 -16.11
N LEU A 88 2.80 5.95 -14.86
CA LEU A 88 3.03 7.25 -14.26
C LEU A 88 4.50 7.60 -14.44
N LEU A 89 4.78 8.83 -14.89
CA LEU A 89 6.11 9.30 -15.20
C LEU A 89 6.40 10.61 -14.47
N VAL A 90 7.68 10.86 -14.20
CA VAL A 90 8.16 12.09 -13.56
C VAL A 90 9.29 12.70 -14.39
N SER A 91 9.21 14.00 -14.67
CA SER A 91 10.20 14.73 -15.45
C SER A 91 11.37 15.18 -14.56
N PRO A 92 12.53 15.56 -15.13
CA PRO A 92 13.63 16.14 -14.36
C PRO A 92 13.20 17.35 -13.50
N GLU A 93 12.24 18.13 -13.98
CA GLU A 93 11.68 19.31 -13.30
C GLU A 93 10.62 18.97 -12.25
N GLY A 94 10.32 17.68 -12.03
CA GLY A 94 9.37 17.20 -11.02
C GLY A 94 7.90 17.20 -11.46
N MET A 95 7.63 17.39 -12.75
CA MET A 95 6.28 17.30 -13.30
C MET A 95 5.87 15.84 -13.43
N THR A 96 4.63 15.52 -13.08
CA THR A 96 4.10 14.15 -13.14
C THR A 96 3.07 14.04 -14.25
N TRP A 97 3.09 12.95 -15.01
CA TRP A 97 2.04 12.67 -16.01
C TRP A 97 1.74 11.19 -16.08
N ILE A 98 0.57 10.88 -16.61
CA ILE A 98 0.11 9.51 -16.83
C ILE A 98 -0.01 9.31 -18.34
N SER A 99 0.58 8.25 -18.87
CA SER A 99 0.47 7.89 -20.28
C SER A 99 -0.12 6.50 -20.46
N ASP A 100 -0.69 6.25 -21.64
CA ASP A 100 -1.03 4.89 -22.09
C ASP A 100 0.20 4.17 -22.67
N ASP A 101 -0.04 2.97 -23.25
CA ASP A 101 0.99 2.14 -23.90
C ASP A 101 1.62 2.78 -25.14
N SER A 102 0.92 3.69 -25.82
CA SER A 102 1.44 4.42 -26.96
C SER A 102 2.33 5.60 -26.56
N GLY A 103 2.39 5.91 -25.26
CA GLY A 103 3.06 7.09 -24.72
C GLY A 103 2.20 8.36 -24.80
N PHE A 104 0.93 8.27 -25.20
CA PHE A 104 0.04 9.42 -25.25
C PHE A 104 -0.33 9.88 -23.81
N PRO A 105 -0.17 11.18 -23.48
CA PRO A 105 -0.48 11.67 -22.15
C PRO A 105 -2.00 11.72 -21.91
N LEU A 106 -2.47 10.94 -20.94
CA LEU A 106 -3.86 10.94 -20.49
C LEU A 106 -4.13 12.01 -19.44
N TRP A 107 -3.10 12.43 -18.70
CA TRP A 107 -3.19 13.44 -17.67
C TRP A 107 -1.80 14.01 -17.34
N VAL A 108 -1.74 15.29 -16.98
CA VAL A 108 -0.51 16.00 -16.60
C VAL A 108 -0.77 16.82 -15.33
N SER A 109 0.11 16.70 -14.34
CA SER A 109 0.10 17.49 -13.11
C SER A 109 0.96 18.72 -13.26
N THR A 110 0.51 19.84 -12.69
CA THR A 110 1.35 20.99 -12.35
C THR A 110 1.70 21.07 -10.87
N VAL A 111 1.23 20.11 -10.06
CA VAL A 111 1.53 20.05 -8.64
C VAL A 111 2.97 19.56 -8.45
N PRO A 112 3.83 20.32 -7.75
CA PRO A 112 5.22 19.92 -7.53
C PRO A 112 5.29 18.67 -6.66
N LEU A 113 6.41 17.95 -6.75
CA LEU A 113 6.72 16.86 -5.84
C LEU A 113 6.69 17.35 -4.38
N ILE A 114 6.25 16.48 -3.48
CA ILE A 114 6.27 16.79 -2.05
C ILE A 114 7.71 16.66 -1.54
N GLU A 115 8.17 17.63 -0.74
CA GLU A 115 9.47 17.55 -0.08
C GLU A 115 9.41 16.68 1.19
N GLY A 116 10.55 16.17 1.64
CA GLY A 116 10.64 15.42 2.89
C GLY A 116 11.05 13.95 2.71
N LYS A 117 11.06 13.22 3.83
CA LYS A 117 11.54 11.84 3.90
C LYS A 117 10.39 10.90 4.23
N PHE A 118 10.16 9.92 3.36
CA PHE A 118 9.21 8.84 3.65
C PHE A 118 9.74 7.90 4.74
N PRO A 119 8.88 7.37 5.63
CA PRO A 119 9.30 6.35 6.60
C PRO A 119 9.86 5.09 5.90
N ASP A 120 10.89 4.48 6.50
CA ASP A 120 11.40 3.19 6.03
C ASP A 120 10.50 2.05 6.51
N LEU A 121 9.56 1.63 5.66
CA LEU A 121 8.59 0.58 5.99
C LEU A 121 9.24 -0.77 6.29
N ARG A 122 10.46 -1.03 5.78
CA ARG A 122 11.19 -2.28 6.07
C ARG A 122 11.64 -2.30 7.52
N SER A 123 12.11 -1.15 8.01
CA SER A 123 12.44 -0.98 9.43
C SER A 123 11.22 -1.14 10.34
N VAL A 124 10.02 -0.76 9.87
CA VAL A 124 8.76 -0.93 10.63
C VAL A 124 8.33 -2.40 10.66
N ALA A 125 8.47 -3.12 9.54
CA ALA A 125 8.21 -4.56 9.48
C ALA A 125 9.14 -5.33 10.43
N GLY A 126 10.40 -4.92 10.54
CA GLY A 126 11.39 -5.57 11.41
C GLY A 126 11.86 -6.91 10.83
N ASP A 127 12.18 -7.86 11.72
CA ASP A 127 12.65 -9.19 11.31
C ASP A 127 11.51 -10.02 10.68
N VAL A 128 11.60 -10.25 9.37
CA VAL A 128 10.59 -11.01 8.61
C VAL A 128 10.53 -12.49 9.00
N GLU A 129 11.62 -13.06 9.53
CA GLU A 129 11.68 -14.48 9.92
C GLU A 129 10.90 -14.75 11.23
N SER A 130 10.61 -13.70 12.00
CA SER A 130 9.79 -13.80 13.22
C SER A 130 8.29 -13.99 12.95
N TYR A 131 7.85 -13.74 11.71
CA TYR A 131 6.44 -13.78 11.35
C TYR A 131 5.91 -15.21 11.17
N ARG A 132 4.70 -15.45 11.69
CA ARG A 132 3.98 -16.73 11.56
C ARG A 132 2.70 -16.56 10.75
N PRO A 133 2.32 -17.54 9.92
CA PRO A 133 1.05 -17.48 9.19
C PRO A 133 -0.14 -17.30 10.14
N GLY A 134 -1.09 -16.46 9.72
CA GLY A 134 -2.34 -16.23 10.43
C GLY A 134 -2.57 -14.76 10.78
N LEU A 135 -3.84 -14.45 11.00
CA LEU A 135 -4.33 -13.15 11.47
C LEU A 135 -4.79 -13.33 12.92
N VAL A 136 -4.22 -12.59 13.87
CA VAL A 136 -4.48 -12.74 15.31
C VAL A 136 -4.93 -11.41 15.89
N GLY A 137 -5.98 -11.43 16.72
CA GLY A 137 -6.54 -10.25 17.39
C GLY A 137 -7.69 -9.58 16.64
N GLY A 138 -8.19 -8.48 17.20
CA GLY A 138 -9.20 -7.64 16.57
C GLY A 138 -8.59 -6.69 15.52
N PHE A 139 -9.34 -6.42 14.45
CA PHE A 139 -8.92 -5.49 13.40
C PHE A 139 -10.02 -4.49 13.08
N ASN A 140 -9.62 -3.27 12.77
CA ASN A 140 -10.53 -2.32 12.16
C ASN A 140 -10.87 -2.79 10.73
N PRO A 141 -12.16 -3.07 10.42
CA PRO A 141 -12.55 -3.61 9.12
C PRO A 141 -12.20 -2.67 7.95
N ASN A 142 -12.08 -1.36 8.20
CA ASN A 142 -11.66 -0.41 7.16
C ASN A 142 -10.22 -0.66 6.68
N LEU A 143 -9.33 -1.14 7.56
CA LEU A 143 -7.95 -1.49 7.17
C LEU A 143 -7.94 -2.74 6.29
N LEU A 144 -8.81 -3.72 6.58
CA LEU A 144 -8.96 -4.90 5.73
C LEU A 144 -9.59 -4.54 4.37
N ASP A 145 -10.50 -3.55 4.34
CA ASP A 145 -11.03 -3.04 3.08
C ASP A 145 -9.96 -2.34 2.24
N GLN A 146 -8.99 -1.62 2.83
CA GLN A 146 -7.84 -1.09 2.10
C GLN A 146 -7.04 -2.20 1.41
N VAL A 147 -6.78 -3.32 2.12
CA VAL A 147 -6.11 -4.49 1.55
C VAL A 147 -6.91 -5.07 0.38
N ARG A 148 -8.24 -5.20 0.53
CA ARG A 148 -9.13 -5.65 -0.55
C ARG A 148 -9.10 -4.70 -1.76
N GLN A 149 -9.13 -3.39 -1.53
CA GLN A 149 -9.07 -2.38 -2.58
C GLN A 149 -7.75 -2.45 -3.34
N ALA A 150 -6.63 -2.67 -2.65
CA ALA A 150 -5.34 -2.85 -3.29
C ALA A 150 -5.27 -4.16 -4.08
N HIS A 151 -5.74 -5.27 -3.51
CA HIS A 151 -5.82 -6.57 -4.19
C HIS A 151 -6.60 -6.49 -5.51
N ALA A 152 -7.62 -5.64 -5.63
CA ALA A 152 -8.39 -5.47 -6.85
C ALA A 152 -7.55 -5.04 -8.07
N TYR A 153 -6.38 -4.43 -7.87
CA TYR A 153 -5.47 -3.99 -8.94
C TYR A 153 -4.20 -4.86 -9.05
N GLY A 154 -4.06 -5.87 -8.19
CA GLY A 154 -2.94 -6.83 -8.25
C GLY A 154 -3.12 -7.89 -9.34
N PRO A 155 -2.08 -8.72 -9.58
CA PRO A 155 -2.14 -9.83 -10.54
C PRO A 155 -3.28 -10.81 -10.21
N LYS A 156 -3.81 -11.53 -11.21
CA LYS A 156 -4.90 -12.51 -11.04
C LYS A 156 -4.56 -13.85 -11.71
N PRO A 157 -4.91 -15.00 -11.10
CA PRO A 157 -5.48 -15.15 -9.75
C PRO A 157 -4.46 -14.73 -8.67
N SER A 158 -4.95 -14.20 -7.55
CA SER A 158 -4.06 -13.92 -6.41
C SER A 158 -4.71 -14.10 -5.03
N ALA A 159 -3.92 -14.50 -4.06
CA ALA A 159 -4.24 -14.61 -2.65
C ALA A 159 -3.63 -13.46 -1.83
N VAL A 160 -4.33 -13.10 -0.76
CA VAL A 160 -3.79 -12.29 0.33
C VAL A 160 -3.42 -13.24 1.45
N ARG A 161 -2.16 -13.22 1.89
CA ARG A 161 -1.70 -14.00 3.06
C ARG A 161 -1.36 -13.04 4.18
N PHE A 162 -1.82 -13.37 5.39
CA PHE A 162 -1.56 -12.62 6.61
C PHE A 162 -0.59 -13.36 7.51
N PHE A 163 0.24 -12.60 8.21
CA PHE A 163 1.24 -13.09 9.14
C PHE A 163 1.29 -12.18 10.37
N HIS A 164 1.55 -12.74 11.53
CA HIS A 164 1.66 -12.02 12.80
C HIS A 164 2.96 -12.37 13.51
N ARG A 165 3.40 -11.50 14.42
CA ARG A 165 4.51 -11.77 15.34
C ARG A 165 3.98 -12.16 16.72
N PRO A 166 4.39 -13.29 17.30
CA PRO A 166 3.94 -13.70 18.64
C PRO A 166 4.18 -12.63 19.73
N GLU A 167 5.31 -11.95 19.66
CA GLU A 167 5.74 -10.90 20.60
C GLU A 167 5.09 -9.53 20.34
N ASN A 168 4.43 -9.35 19.18
CA ASN A 168 3.76 -8.11 18.81
C ASN A 168 2.55 -8.38 17.92
N ALA A 169 1.45 -8.79 18.55
CA ALA A 169 0.18 -9.05 17.87
C ALA A 169 -0.45 -7.78 17.26
N ALA A 170 0.00 -6.59 17.66
CA ALA A 170 -0.54 -5.33 17.15
C ALA A 170 -0.08 -4.98 15.74
N LEU A 171 0.91 -5.68 15.17
CA LEU A 171 1.33 -5.48 13.77
C LEU A 171 1.19 -6.77 12.97
N THR A 172 0.31 -6.74 11.97
CA THR A 172 0.15 -7.83 11.01
C THR A 172 0.79 -7.46 9.69
N LEU A 173 1.60 -8.36 9.16
CA LEU A 173 2.13 -8.27 7.80
C LEU A 173 1.17 -8.99 6.85
N PHE A 174 0.97 -8.44 5.66
CA PHE A 174 0.29 -9.12 4.58
C PHE A 174 1.12 -9.11 3.30
N THR A 175 0.87 -10.08 2.42
CA THR A 175 1.49 -10.15 1.09
C THR A 175 0.43 -10.19 0.00
N LEU A 176 0.76 -9.61 -1.15
CA LEU A 176 -0.07 -9.61 -2.36
C LEU A 176 0.66 -10.37 -3.48
N ASP A 177 0.70 -11.70 -3.36
CA ASP A 177 1.34 -12.65 -4.30
C ASP A 177 2.59 -12.13 -5.03
N GLY A 178 3.65 -11.91 -4.27
CA GLY A 178 4.97 -11.54 -4.80
C GLY A 178 5.11 -10.10 -5.28
N SER A 179 4.02 -9.32 -5.33
CA SER A 179 4.07 -7.90 -5.73
C SER A 179 4.67 -7.01 -4.66
N GLY A 180 4.72 -7.48 -3.41
CA GLY A 180 5.23 -6.74 -2.26
C GLY A 180 4.61 -7.20 -0.95
N PHE A 181 4.81 -6.39 0.08
CA PHE A 181 4.23 -6.60 1.40
C PHE A 181 3.48 -5.35 1.86
N GLY A 182 2.64 -5.51 2.87
CA GLY A 182 2.10 -4.38 3.61
C GLY A 182 1.91 -4.72 5.07
N LEU A 183 1.51 -3.72 5.83
CA LEU A 183 1.36 -3.76 7.27
C LEU A 183 -0.03 -3.22 7.61
N VAL A 184 -0.71 -3.85 8.56
CA VAL A 184 -1.94 -3.36 9.17
C VAL A 184 -1.83 -3.45 10.68
N MET A 185 -2.23 -2.38 11.37
CA MET A 185 -2.28 -2.35 12.83
C MET A 185 -3.51 -3.11 13.32
N GLY A 186 -3.28 -4.03 14.26
CA GLY A 186 -4.32 -4.63 15.08
C GLY A 186 -4.88 -3.61 16.07
N MET A 187 -6.12 -3.82 16.50
CA MET A 187 -6.70 -3.04 17.59
C MET A 187 -6.16 -3.56 18.92
N THR A 188 -5.77 -2.66 19.83
CA THR A 188 -5.52 -3.04 21.22
C THR A 188 -6.86 -3.37 21.88
N ASP A 189 -6.96 -4.54 22.51
CA ASP A 189 -8.20 -5.13 23.04
C ASP A 189 -8.80 -4.42 24.27
N ASP A 190 -8.47 -3.14 24.51
CA ASP A 190 -8.98 -2.38 25.66
C ASP A 190 -10.52 -2.22 25.65
N VAL A 191 -11.18 -2.57 24.54
CA VAL A 191 -12.62 -2.40 24.30
C VAL A 191 -13.38 -3.75 24.26
N VAL A 192 -12.71 -4.90 24.16
CA VAL A 192 -13.40 -6.22 24.12
C VAL A 192 -13.52 -6.79 25.52
N SER A 193 -14.54 -6.30 26.22
CA SER A 193 -14.95 -6.71 27.56
C SER A 193 -15.20 -8.23 27.72
N SER A 194 -14.79 -8.75 28.88
CA SER A 194 -15.33 -9.90 29.64
C SER A 194 -15.22 -11.33 29.11
N SER A 195 -14.65 -11.60 27.93
CA SER A 195 -14.40 -12.98 27.53
C SER A 195 -13.02 -13.22 26.89
N PRO A 196 -12.20 -14.16 27.43
CA PRO A 196 -10.87 -14.47 26.89
C PRO A 196 -10.86 -14.94 25.43
N SER A 197 -12.01 -15.27 24.85
CA SER A 197 -12.13 -15.79 23.48
C SER A 197 -12.66 -14.77 22.46
N GLY A 198 -13.21 -13.62 22.88
CA GLY A 198 -13.96 -12.71 21.98
C GLY A 198 -15.26 -13.28 21.36
N ILE A 199 -15.51 -14.60 21.47
CA ILE A 199 -16.73 -15.28 21.00
C ILE A 199 -17.95 -14.88 21.85
N PRO A 200 -19.07 -14.44 21.25
CA PRO A 200 -20.30 -14.16 22.00
C PRO A 200 -20.81 -15.36 22.81
N ALA A 201 -21.34 -15.12 24.01
CA ALA A 201 -21.83 -16.19 24.89
C ALA A 201 -22.93 -17.06 24.25
N TYR A 202 -23.85 -16.45 23.49
CA TYR A 202 -24.93 -17.17 22.79
C TYR A 202 -24.41 -18.16 21.73
N PHE A 203 -23.26 -17.85 21.12
CA PHE A 203 -22.67 -18.73 20.10
C PHE A 203 -22.09 -19.99 20.76
N ARG A 204 -21.52 -19.84 21.97
CA ARG A 204 -21.02 -20.97 22.75
C ARG A 204 -22.12 -21.90 23.22
N SER A 205 -23.27 -21.36 23.64
CA SER A 205 -24.41 -22.20 24.04
C SER A 205 -24.95 -23.01 22.86
N GLN A 206 -25.11 -22.39 21.69
CA GLN A 206 -25.56 -23.11 20.48
C GLN A 206 -24.58 -24.20 20.03
N ALA A 207 -23.27 -23.95 20.10
CA ALA A 207 -22.26 -24.94 19.74
C ALA A 207 -22.23 -26.15 20.69
N ALA A 208 -22.47 -25.93 21.99
CA ALA A 208 -22.57 -27.01 22.97
C ALA A 208 -23.80 -27.89 22.72
N GLU A 209 -24.96 -27.29 22.42
CA GLU A 209 -26.19 -28.01 22.12
C GLU A 209 -26.07 -28.90 20.87
N ALA A 210 -25.40 -28.43 19.82
CA ALA A 210 -25.19 -29.18 18.58
C ALA A 210 -24.23 -30.39 18.72
N SER A 211 -23.49 -30.50 19.83
CA SER A 211 -22.56 -31.60 20.10
C SER A 211 -23.19 -32.76 20.92
N THR A 212 -24.48 -32.65 21.24
CA THR A 212 -25.28 -33.61 22.01
C THR A 212 -26.23 -34.37 21.11
#